data_AF-A0A415N296-F1
#
_entry.id   AF-A0A415N296-F1
#
_cell.length_a   1.000
_cell.length_b   1.000
_cell.length_c   1.000
_cell.angle_alpha   90.00
_cell.angle_beta   90.00
_cell.angle_gamma   90.00
#
_symmetry.space_group_name_H-M   'P 1'
#
loop_
_entity.id
_entity.type
_entity.pdbx_description
1 polymer ?
#
loop_
_entity_poly.entity_id
_entity_poly.type
_entity_poly.pdbx_seq_one_letter_code
_entity_poly.pdbx_strand_id
1 'polypeptide(L)'
;MVVVAEAQIAIDMRKQDIVDGVSVENLKMERNGGYIAIDMLWDLSGLDVDENRAVLLTPWLVNDNDSLALQSVGVYGRQRYYFYVRNGESMLSGKDEKSYKVSKKPDTIEYHNLVPYAEWMNGSVLLLHRSDYGCCNTLLAEQVGMLGRYTEAFFPELVYVRPQGQIEKRDSLEGSAFIDFPVDQTMIYPDYRRNTAELGKIQSSIDSVRNDVDITITSVWLKGYASPEGSYAHNKELAIGRTAALKRYIQQLYRFEGDVISTDYEPEDWAGLRYYVERSNLAHRAEIITLIDGNLEPDAREWKIKRDYPMEYSFLLQNCYPALRHTDYRIAYTIRSYSDVEEIKRIMCERPQKLDLNEFYLAAQEYEPGTDEFTEVFETAVRMFPDDTIANLNAANAAMRRGDLTSAKRYLAKADDSPEAVYARGALAIRQKDYDSARRYLNEAKSLGLEQAGITLEQLEKGRR
;
A
#
# COMPACT_ATOMS: atom_id res chain seq x y z
N MET A 1 -7.11 -7.44 23.74
CA MET A 1 -7.29 -6.44 24.82
C MET A 1 -7.48 -5.11 24.11
N VAL A 2 -8.73 -4.65 24.01
CA VAL A 2 -9.12 -3.48 23.22
C VAL A 2 -8.59 -2.24 23.95
N VAL A 3 -7.65 -1.53 23.32
CA VAL A 3 -7.12 -0.28 23.87
C VAL A 3 -8.16 0.80 23.56
N VAL A 4 -8.95 1.12 24.57
CA VAL A 4 -9.87 2.26 24.56
C VAL A 4 -9.02 3.52 24.50
N ALA A 5 -9.25 4.36 23.49
CA ALA A 5 -8.73 5.72 23.46
C ALA A 5 -9.29 6.46 24.68
N GLU A 6 -8.45 6.71 25.68
CA GLU A 6 -8.84 7.53 26.83
C GLU A 6 -9.17 8.93 26.35
N ALA A 7 -10.40 9.32 26.69
CA ALA A 7 -11.04 10.58 26.38
C ALA A 7 -10.16 11.77 26.77
N GLN A 8 -10.25 12.81 25.93
CA GLN A 8 -10.04 14.19 26.36
C GLN A 8 -10.76 14.42 27.69
N ILE A 9 -10.25 15.34 28.52
CA ILE A 9 -10.82 15.71 29.81
C ILE A 9 -12.27 16.18 29.59
N ALA A 10 -13.20 15.23 29.59
CA ALA A 10 -14.59 15.46 29.86
C ALA A 10 -14.58 15.84 31.34
N ILE A 11 -14.87 17.11 31.62
CA ILE A 11 -15.38 17.48 32.93
C ILE A 11 -16.46 16.45 33.23
N ASP A 12 -16.33 15.74 34.35
CA ASP A 12 -17.33 14.79 34.85
C ASP A 12 -18.62 15.57 35.10
N MET A 13 -19.39 15.73 34.02
CA MET A 13 -20.64 16.44 33.99
C MET A 13 -21.67 15.50 34.58
N ARG A 14 -21.76 15.51 35.92
CA ARG A 14 -23.02 15.16 36.57
C ARG A 14 -24.12 15.90 35.82
N LYS A 15 -25.21 15.21 35.50
CA LYS A 15 -26.40 15.67 34.78
C LYS A 15 -26.86 17.06 35.26
N GLN A 16 -26.22 18.10 34.75
CA GLN A 16 -26.43 19.50 35.09
C GLN A 16 -26.78 20.19 33.80
N ASP A 17 -27.84 20.98 33.85
CA ASP A 17 -28.31 21.76 32.72
C ASP A 17 -27.19 22.69 32.23
N ILE A 18 -26.81 22.53 30.96
CA ILE A 18 -25.85 23.39 30.25
C ILE A 18 -26.51 24.74 29.95
N VAL A 19 -27.76 24.65 29.52
CA VAL A 19 -28.74 25.74 29.40
C VAL A 19 -30.05 25.22 29.98
N ASP A 20 -30.97 26.11 30.32
CA ASP A 20 -32.19 25.77 31.04
C ASP A 20 -32.93 24.59 30.38
N GLY A 21 -33.20 23.53 31.15
CA GLY A 21 -33.95 22.36 30.66
C GLY A 21 -33.22 21.48 29.63
N VAL A 22 -31.93 21.73 29.38
CA VAL A 22 -31.10 20.94 28.44
C VAL A 22 -29.78 20.57 29.09
N SER A 23 -29.54 19.26 29.21
CA SER A 23 -28.24 18.72 29.60
C SER A 23 -27.62 17.92 28.46
N VAL A 24 -26.29 17.77 28.48
CA VAL A 24 -25.54 17.06 27.44
C VAL A 24 -24.63 16.04 28.10
N GLU A 25 -24.61 14.84 27.55
CA GLU A 25 -23.76 13.73 27.96
C GLU A 25 -22.94 13.22 26.76
N ASN A 26 -21.86 12.47 27.05
CA ASN A 26 -21.04 11.78 26.06
C ASN A 26 -20.50 12.67 24.92
N LEU A 27 -20.16 13.94 25.20
CA LEU A 27 -19.53 14.81 24.22
C LEU A 27 -18.19 14.22 23.74
N LYS A 28 -18.05 14.07 22.43
CA LYS A 28 -16.82 13.72 21.74
C LYS A 28 -16.58 14.65 20.56
N MET A 29 -15.34 15.11 20.43
CA MET A 29 -14.90 15.95 19.32
C MET A 29 -13.61 15.36 18.77
N GLU A 30 -13.68 14.68 17.63
CA GLU A 30 -12.56 13.92 17.06
C GLU A 30 -12.27 14.39 15.63
N ARG A 31 -11.00 14.70 15.35
CA ARG A 31 -10.54 14.99 13.99
C ARG A 31 -10.24 13.68 13.27
N ASN A 32 -10.80 13.54 12.08
CA ASN A 32 -10.46 12.47 11.14
C ASN A 32 -10.11 13.10 9.78
N GLY A 33 -8.81 13.11 9.46
CA GLY A 33 -8.29 13.75 8.24
C GLY A 33 -8.63 15.25 8.18
N GLY A 34 -9.39 15.64 7.16
CA GLY A 34 -9.82 17.02 6.90
C GLY A 34 -11.13 17.44 7.59
N TYR A 35 -11.72 16.59 8.43
CA TYR A 35 -13.01 16.87 9.09
C TYR A 35 -12.93 16.67 10.60
N ILE A 36 -13.79 17.37 11.35
CA ILE A 36 -14.05 17.15 12.77
C ILE A 36 -15.47 16.61 12.95
N ALA A 37 -15.57 15.47 13.62
CA ALA A 37 -16.84 14.86 14.03
C ALA A 37 -17.17 15.29 15.45
N ILE A 38 -18.43 15.71 15.67
CA ILE A 38 -18.94 16.21 16.93
C ILE A 38 -20.17 15.39 17.30
N ASP A 39 -19.99 14.52 18.29
CA ASP A 39 -20.99 13.58 18.77
C ASP A 39 -21.38 13.93 20.21
N MET A 40 -22.67 13.97 20.49
CA MET A 40 -23.18 14.22 21.83
C MET A 40 -24.61 13.73 22.01
N LEU A 41 -24.98 13.43 23.25
CA LEU A 41 -26.32 13.02 23.63
C LEU A 41 -27.01 14.15 24.38
N TRP A 42 -28.08 14.71 23.81
CA TRP A 42 -28.82 15.80 24.45
C TRP A 42 -29.99 15.23 25.22
N ASP A 43 -30.14 15.59 26.49
CA ASP A 43 -31.35 15.35 27.26
C ASP A 43 -32.21 16.63 27.28
N LEU A 44 -33.39 16.52 26.69
CA LEU A 44 -34.40 17.56 26.57
C LEU A 44 -35.60 17.31 27.49
N SER A 45 -35.57 16.32 28.38
CA SER A 45 -36.71 15.97 29.24
C SER A 45 -37.20 17.15 30.09
N GLY A 46 -36.28 18.02 30.53
CA GLY A 46 -36.57 19.24 31.28
C GLY A 46 -36.99 20.44 30.43
N LEU A 47 -36.90 20.36 29.10
CA LEU A 47 -37.20 21.49 28.21
C LEU A 47 -38.71 21.65 28.02
N ASP A 48 -39.26 22.73 28.55
CA ASP A 48 -40.66 23.13 28.34
C ASP A 48 -40.76 24.28 27.32
N VAL A 49 -41.79 24.25 26.47
CA VAL A 49 -42.03 25.25 25.42
C VAL A 49 -43.52 25.55 25.30
N ASP A 50 -43.90 26.78 25.67
CA ASP A 50 -45.25 27.31 25.55
C ASP A 50 -45.82 27.19 24.13
N GLU A 51 -47.15 27.12 23.99
CA GLU A 51 -47.85 26.91 22.71
C GLU A 51 -47.45 27.88 21.58
N ASN A 52 -47.12 29.13 21.93
CA ASN A 52 -46.79 30.22 21.00
C ASN A 52 -45.30 30.56 20.95
N ARG A 53 -44.44 29.76 21.61
CA ARG A 53 -42.99 29.97 21.62
C ARG A 53 -42.26 28.93 20.77
N ALA A 54 -40.99 29.21 20.51
CA ALA A 54 -40.03 28.25 20.02
C ALA A 54 -38.71 28.44 20.74
N VAL A 55 -37.99 27.35 20.98
CA VAL A 55 -36.63 27.36 21.51
C VAL A 55 -35.71 26.84 20.43
N LEU A 56 -34.69 27.60 20.08
CA LEU A 56 -33.66 27.21 19.14
C LEU A 56 -32.37 26.93 19.90
N LEU A 57 -31.82 25.74 19.71
CA LEU A 57 -30.58 25.29 20.32
C LEU A 57 -29.54 25.13 19.23
N THR A 58 -28.51 25.98 19.23
CA THR A 58 -27.49 26.01 18.19
C THR A 58 -26.11 25.85 18.83
N PRO A 59 -25.39 24.75 18.54
CA PRO A 59 -24.01 24.61 18.96
C PRO A 59 -23.07 25.48 18.13
N TRP A 60 -22.08 26.09 18.77
CA TRP A 60 -21.09 26.97 18.13
C TRP A 60 -19.70 26.55 18.53
N LEU A 61 -18.82 26.31 17.55
CA LEU A 61 -17.38 26.30 17.79
C LEU A 61 -16.88 27.73 17.75
N VAL A 62 -16.13 28.15 18.77
CA VAL A 62 -15.59 29.51 18.89
C VAL A 62 -14.13 29.46 19.29
N ASN A 63 -13.27 30.18 18.58
CA ASN A 63 -11.90 30.45 19.01
C ASN A 63 -11.50 31.88 18.64
N ASP A 64 -11.19 32.69 19.64
CA ASP A 64 -10.87 34.11 19.49
C ASP A 64 -11.86 34.87 18.59
N ASN A 65 -11.49 35.15 17.33
CA ASN A 65 -12.29 35.91 16.37
C ASN A 65 -13.10 35.03 15.40
N ASP A 66 -12.83 33.73 15.36
CA ASP A 66 -13.47 32.79 14.45
C ASP A 66 -14.58 32.02 15.16
N SER A 67 -15.67 31.80 14.44
CA SER A 67 -16.78 30.99 14.93
C SER A 67 -17.48 30.24 13.80
N LEU A 68 -18.03 29.08 14.14
CA LEU A 68 -18.82 28.25 13.26
C LEU A 68 -20.09 27.78 13.98
N ALA A 69 -21.24 28.22 13.49
CA ALA A 69 -22.53 27.69 13.90
C ALA A 69 -22.74 26.30 13.28
N LEU A 70 -23.08 25.32 14.11
CA LEU A 70 -23.41 23.97 13.69
C LEU A 70 -24.93 23.83 13.46
N GLN A 71 -25.36 22.65 13.02
CA GLN A 71 -26.78 22.35 12.80
C GLN A 71 -27.58 22.62 14.08
N SER A 72 -28.59 23.48 13.95
CA SER A 72 -29.51 23.85 15.02
C SER A 72 -30.59 22.80 15.25
N VAL A 73 -31.07 22.75 16.49
CA VAL A 73 -32.23 21.94 16.89
C VAL A 73 -33.33 22.88 17.40
N GLY A 74 -34.45 22.93 16.70
CA GLY A 74 -35.60 23.75 17.08
C GLY A 74 -36.70 22.94 17.76
N VAL A 75 -37.23 23.42 18.89
CA VAL A 75 -38.39 22.87 19.59
C VAL A 75 -39.51 23.90 19.61
N TYR A 76 -40.65 23.54 19.03
CA TYR A 76 -41.75 24.48 18.76
C TYR A 76 -43.00 24.14 19.55
N GLY A 77 -43.58 25.17 20.16
CA GLY A 77 -44.95 25.14 20.68
C GLY A 77 -45.96 24.79 19.58
N ARG A 78 -47.12 24.26 19.98
CA ARG A 78 -48.13 23.75 19.03
C ARG A 78 -48.55 24.76 17.97
N GLN A 79 -48.89 25.98 18.37
CA GLN A 79 -49.37 27.01 17.44
C GLN A 79 -48.22 27.51 16.56
N ARG A 80 -47.03 27.68 17.17
CA ARG A 80 -45.82 28.10 16.48
C ARG A 80 -45.38 27.11 15.39
N TYR A 81 -45.43 25.81 15.69
CA TYR A 81 -45.08 24.76 14.73
C TYR A 81 -45.98 24.81 13.48
N TYR A 82 -47.30 24.92 13.65
CA TYR A 82 -48.23 24.96 12.51
C TYR A 82 -48.15 26.27 11.72
N PHE A 83 -47.70 27.37 12.31
CA PHE A 83 -47.44 28.61 11.58
C PHE A 83 -46.38 28.38 10.49
N TYR A 84 -45.23 27.80 10.83
CA TYR A 84 -44.16 27.51 9.86
C TYR A 84 -44.56 26.46 8.84
N VAL A 85 -45.16 25.34 9.29
CA VAL A 85 -45.60 24.26 8.38
C VAL A 85 -46.62 24.74 7.35
N ARG A 86 -47.53 25.63 7.71
CA ARG A 86 -48.59 26.12 6.81
C ARG A 86 -48.09 27.17 5.82
N ASN A 87 -47.11 27.97 6.21
CA ASN A 87 -46.57 29.04 5.36
C ASN A 87 -45.54 28.52 4.35
N GLY A 88 -45.18 27.23 4.39
CA GLY A 88 -44.22 26.63 3.46
C GLY A 88 -42.80 27.17 3.62
N GLU A 89 -42.52 27.89 4.71
CA GLU A 89 -41.21 28.38 5.05
C GLU A 89 -40.37 27.27 5.69
N SER A 90 -39.05 27.36 5.55
CA SER A 90 -38.15 26.66 6.46
C SER A 90 -38.43 27.12 7.89
N MET A 91 -38.08 26.28 8.87
CA MET A 91 -38.17 26.60 10.29
C MET A 91 -37.24 27.79 10.64
N LEU A 92 -37.24 28.27 11.88
CA LEU A 92 -36.63 29.56 12.30
C LEU A 92 -35.21 29.81 11.76
N SER A 93 -34.37 28.78 11.69
CA SER A 93 -32.97 28.88 11.28
C SER A 93 -32.67 28.29 9.90
N GLY A 94 -33.69 27.96 9.11
CA GLY A 94 -33.52 27.53 7.72
C GLY A 94 -33.74 26.04 7.48
N LYS A 95 -33.33 25.58 6.29
CA LYS A 95 -33.65 24.24 5.77
C LYS A 95 -32.90 23.11 6.48
N ASP A 96 -31.74 23.42 7.04
CA ASP A 96 -30.88 22.44 7.69
C ASP A 96 -31.23 22.26 9.18
N GLU A 97 -32.21 23.00 9.72
CA GLU A 97 -32.65 22.89 11.12
C GLU A 97 -33.34 21.55 11.41
N LYS A 98 -32.87 20.85 12.46
CA LYS A 98 -33.58 19.68 12.99
C LYS A 98 -34.71 20.14 13.91
N SER A 99 -35.96 19.91 13.49
CA SER A 99 -37.12 20.57 14.14
C SER A 99 -38.11 19.58 14.74
N TYR A 100 -38.58 19.87 15.96
CA TYR A 100 -39.58 19.08 16.68
C TYR A 100 -40.74 19.95 17.15
N LYS A 101 -41.95 19.42 17.04
CA LYS A 101 -43.10 19.94 17.81
C LYS A 101 -42.94 19.46 19.25
N VAL A 102 -43.14 20.34 20.25
CA VAL A 102 -42.92 20.04 21.68
C VAL A 102 -43.63 18.75 22.14
N SER A 103 -44.86 18.50 21.66
CA SER A 103 -45.64 17.29 22.00
C SER A 103 -45.10 15.98 21.38
N LYS A 104 -44.09 16.09 20.52
CA LYS A 104 -43.47 14.98 19.79
C LYS A 104 -41.93 15.03 19.90
N LYS A 105 -41.38 15.90 20.74
CA LYS A 105 -39.93 15.93 20.98
C LYS A 105 -39.54 14.64 21.67
N PRO A 106 -38.43 13.99 21.28
CA PRO A 106 -37.87 12.93 22.09
C PRO A 106 -37.29 13.54 23.38
N ASP A 107 -37.26 12.74 24.45
CA ASP A 107 -36.56 13.14 25.69
C ASP A 107 -35.05 13.20 25.48
N THR A 108 -34.53 12.43 24.52
CA THR A 108 -33.10 12.38 24.21
C THR A 108 -32.85 12.47 22.71
N ILE A 109 -31.84 13.24 22.30
CA ILE A 109 -31.40 13.36 20.90
C ILE A 109 -29.95 12.92 20.79
N GLU A 110 -29.70 11.92 19.95
CA GLU A 110 -28.37 11.65 19.41
C GLU A 110 -28.05 12.73 18.36
N TYR A 111 -27.04 13.53 18.66
CA TYR A 111 -26.57 14.61 17.82
C TYR A 111 -25.22 14.22 17.20
N HIS A 112 -25.13 14.32 15.88
CA HIS A 112 -23.93 14.09 15.11
C HIS A 112 -23.77 15.22 14.10
N ASN A 113 -22.58 15.81 14.02
CA ASN A 113 -22.25 16.79 13.01
C ASN A 113 -20.81 16.57 12.51
N LEU A 114 -20.60 16.70 11.21
CA LEU A 114 -19.30 16.54 10.56
C LEU A 114 -19.00 17.80 9.76
N VAL A 115 -17.94 18.53 10.13
CA VAL A 115 -17.58 19.79 9.48
C VAL A 115 -16.12 19.79 9.03
N PRO A 116 -15.77 20.48 7.92
CA PRO A 116 -14.38 20.64 7.51
C PRO A 116 -13.56 21.30 8.63
N TYR A 117 -12.37 20.74 8.89
CA TYR A 117 -11.45 21.25 9.89
C TYR A 117 -10.74 22.50 9.39
N ALA A 118 -10.65 23.52 10.24
CA ALA A 118 -9.83 24.70 10.04
C ALA A 118 -8.88 24.90 11.22
N GLU A 119 -7.69 25.46 10.98
CA GLU A 119 -6.64 25.60 12.01
C GLU A 119 -7.11 26.35 13.27
N TRP A 120 -7.98 27.36 13.12
CA TRP A 120 -8.56 28.09 14.26
C TRP A 120 -9.39 27.19 15.18
N MET A 121 -9.87 26.03 14.71
CA MET A 121 -10.66 25.13 15.55
C MET A 121 -9.83 24.48 16.66
N ASN A 122 -8.51 24.35 16.52
CA ASN A 122 -7.66 23.85 17.61
C ASN A 122 -7.62 24.84 18.79
N GLY A 123 -8.04 24.39 19.97
CA GLY A 123 -8.21 25.25 21.14
C GLY A 123 -9.60 25.88 21.25
N SER A 124 -10.49 25.64 20.27
CA SER A 124 -11.84 26.17 20.28
C SER A 124 -12.68 25.62 21.43
N VAL A 125 -13.67 26.42 21.82
CA VAL A 125 -14.69 26.05 22.80
C VAL A 125 -15.98 25.77 22.05
N LEU A 126 -16.63 24.65 22.38
CA LEU A 126 -17.98 24.35 21.94
C LEU A 126 -18.97 24.95 22.94
N LEU A 127 -19.80 25.86 22.44
CA LEU A 127 -20.86 26.55 23.18
C LEU A 127 -22.23 26.06 22.70
N LEU A 128 -23.21 25.98 23.58
CA LEU A 128 -24.61 25.79 23.23
C LEU A 128 -25.35 27.11 23.40
N HIS A 129 -25.80 27.70 22.30
CA HIS A 129 -26.64 28.88 22.29
C HIS A 129 -28.11 28.46 22.33
N ARG A 130 -28.84 28.92 23.34
CA ARG A 130 -30.29 28.82 23.44
C ARG A 130 -30.89 30.19 23.13
N SER A 131 -31.80 30.24 22.16
CA SER A 131 -32.57 31.43 21.80
C SER A 131 -34.06 31.14 21.87
N ASP A 132 -34.78 31.87 22.72
CA ASP A 132 -36.22 31.71 22.91
C ASP A 132 -36.96 32.75 22.07
N TYR A 133 -37.87 32.30 21.21
CA TYR A 133 -38.64 33.15 20.31
C TYR A 133 -40.12 33.18 20.68
N GLY A 134 -40.68 34.38 20.66
CA GLY A 134 -42.12 34.64 20.82
C GLY A 134 -42.87 34.70 19.48
N CYS A 135 -44.02 35.36 19.50
CA CYS A 135 -44.75 35.69 18.27
C CYS A 135 -43.91 36.63 17.38
N CYS A 136 -44.11 36.56 16.07
CA CYS A 136 -43.44 37.43 15.09
C CYS A 136 -41.89 37.37 15.07
N ASN A 137 -41.30 36.23 15.46
CA ASN A 137 -39.84 36.02 15.51
C ASN A 137 -39.12 36.97 16.48
N THR A 138 -39.83 37.52 17.46
CA THR A 138 -39.20 38.33 18.51
C THR A 138 -38.39 37.44 19.45
N LEU A 139 -37.10 37.74 19.58
CA LEU A 139 -36.21 37.11 20.55
C LEU A 139 -36.59 37.57 21.97
N LEU A 140 -36.91 36.62 22.84
CA LEU A 140 -37.39 36.85 24.20
C LEU A 140 -36.30 36.67 25.24
N ALA A 141 -35.43 35.68 25.05
CA ALA A 141 -34.32 35.38 25.94
C ALA A 141 -33.19 34.67 25.18
N GLU A 142 -31.98 34.84 25.68
CA GLU A 142 -30.80 34.11 25.22
C GLU A 142 -30.01 33.57 26.41
N GLN A 143 -29.45 32.39 26.22
CA GLN A 143 -28.56 31.76 27.18
C GLN A 143 -27.44 31.05 26.42
N VAL A 144 -26.24 31.05 27.01
CA VAL A 144 -25.09 30.37 26.45
C VAL A 144 -24.50 29.47 27.52
N GLY A 145 -24.32 28.19 27.20
CA GLY A 145 -23.67 27.21 28.05
C GLY A 145 -22.39 26.69 27.39
N MET A 146 -21.33 26.47 28.17
CA MET A 146 -20.10 25.85 27.66
C MET A 146 -20.23 24.33 27.72
N LEU A 147 -20.12 23.67 26.56
CA LEU A 147 -20.17 22.21 26.45
C LEU A 147 -18.79 21.57 26.68
N GLY A 148 -17.75 22.16 26.12
CA GLY A 148 -16.39 21.61 26.24
C GLY A 148 -15.38 22.39 25.41
N ARG A 149 -14.11 22.00 25.53
CA ARG A 149 -13.02 22.56 24.72
C ARG A 149 -12.46 21.47 23.81
N TYR A 150 -12.28 21.79 22.54
CA TYR A 150 -11.52 20.97 21.63
C TYR A 150 -10.05 21.41 21.67
N THR A 151 -9.16 20.46 21.90
CA THR A 151 -7.72 20.67 21.75
C THR A 151 -7.18 19.45 21.05
N GLU A 152 -6.51 19.69 19.93
CA GLU A 152 -5.94 18.62 19.13
C GLU A 152 -4.84 17.93 19.94
N ALA A 153 -4.90 16.59 20.02
CA ALA A 153 -3.81 15.83 20.57
C ALA A 153 -2.57 16.05 19.69
N PHE A 154 -1.46 16.51 20.29
CA PHE A 154 -0.24 16.82 19.57
C PHE A 154 0.12 15.72 18.56
N PHE A 155 0.17 16.11 17.28
CA PHE A 155 0.50 15.22 16.17
C PHE A 155 1.81 15.71 15.55
N PRO A 156 2.88 14.89 15.57
CA PRO A 156 4.15 15.28 14.95
C PRO A 156 3.99 15.33 13.43
N GLU A 157 4.56 16.35 12.80
CA GLU A 157 4.65 16.43 11.35
C GLU A 157 5.41 15.21 10.81
N LEU A 158 4.93 14.58 9.74
CA LEU A 158 5.53 13.36 9.19
C LEU A 158 6.42 13.70 8.01
N VAL A 159 7.61 13.10 7.96
CA VAL A 159 8.62 13.36 6.93
C VAL A 159 8.59 12.24 5.90
N TYR A 160 8.12 12.52 4.69
CA TYR A 160 8.14 11.58 3.57
C TYR A 160 9.43 11.76 2.77
N VAL A 161 10.08 10.64 2.45
CA VAL A 161 11.36 10.64 1.75
C VAL A 161 11.14 10.34 0.28
N ARG A 162 11.64 11.22 -0.59
CA ARG A 162 11.73 10.94 -2.02
C ARG A 162 12.92 10.01 -2.30
N PRO A 163 12.71 8.84 -2.93
CA PRO A 163 13.81 7.97 -3.35
C PRO A 163 14.80 8.72 -4.24
N GLN A 164 16.10 8.59 -3.96
CA GLN A 164 17.16 9.20 -4.76
C GLN A 164 17.70 8.22 -5.81
N GLY A 165 17.92 8.72 -7.03
CA GLY A 165 18.47 7.95 -8.14
C GLY A 165 17.39 7.34 -9.03
N GLN A 166 17.26 7.85 -10.26
CA GLN A 166 16.53 7.12 -11.30
C GLN A 166 17.46 6.03 -11.84
N ILE A 167 17.26 4.81 -11.36
CA ILE A 167 17.85 3.63 -11.98
C ILE A 167 16.91 3.23 -13.11
N GLU A 168 17.46 2.96 -14.29
CA GLU A 168 16.68 2.42 -15.40
C GLU A 168 15.96 1.14 -14.95
N LYS A 169 14.63 1.14 -15.04
CA LYS A 169 13.80 0.00 -14.63
C LYS A 169 14.10 -1.19 -15.55
N ARG A 170 14.67 -2.24 -14.98
CA ARG A 170 15.14 -3.45 -15.68
C ARG A 170 14.52 -4.68 -15.05
N ASP A 171 14.15 -5.62 -15.90
CA ASP A 171 13.58 -6.90 -15.48
C ASP A 171 13.87 -7.97 -16.56
N SER A 172 13.55 -9.23 -16.27
CA SER A 172 13.74 -10.32 -17.21
C SER A 172 12.74 -11.46 -17.05
N LEU A 173 12.39 -12.07 -18.19
CA LEU A 173 11.68 -13.34 -18.22
C LEU A 173 12.65 -14.49 -18.49
N GLU A 174 12.50 -15.58 -17.75
CA GLU A 174 13.32 -16.78 -17.90
C GLU A 174 12.45 -18.01 -18.15
N GLY A 175 13.00 -19.00 -18.86
CA GLY A 175 12.33 -20.28 -19.09
C GLY A 175 13.23 -21.27 -19.82
N SER A 176 12.70 -22.48 -20.02
CA SER A 176 13.38 -23.55 -20.75
C SER A 176 12.45 -24.15 -21.80
N ALA A 177 13.02 -24.52 -22.95
CA ALA A 177 12.32 -25.18 -24.04
C ALA A 177 13.00 -26.50 -24.42
N PHE A 178 12.20 -27.54 -24.61
CA PHE A 178 12.68 -28.91 -24.87
C PHE A 178 12.53 -29.25 -26.36
N ILE A 179 13.30 -28.57 -27.20
CA ILE A 179 13.19 -28.70 -28.65
C ILE A 179 13.72 -30.09 -29.08
N ASP A 180 12.83 -30.87 -29.69
CA ASP A 180 13.13 -32.16 -30.30
C ASP A 180 13.86 -31.96 -31.64
N PHE A 181 14.98 -32.66 -31.83
CA PHE A 181 15.70 -32.74 -33.10
C PHE A 181 15.69 -34.18 -33.60
N PRO A 182 15.61 -34.41 -34.93
CA PRO A 182 15.94 -35.72 -35.48
C PRO A 182 17.34 -36.15 -35.03
N VAL A 183 17.57 -37.47 -35.00
CA VAL A 183 18.85 -38.05 -34.56
C VAL A 183 19.99 -37.45 -35.38
N ASP A 184 21.03 -37.00 -34.67
CA ASP A 184 22.24 -36.41 -35.25
C ASP A 184 21.98 -35.18 -36.15
N GLN A 185 20.94 -34.40 -35.83
CA GLN A 185 20.60 -33.17 -36.56
C GLN A 185 20.50 -31.96 -35.64
N THR A 186 20.72 -30.79 -36.26
CA THR A 186 20.67 -29.46 -35.62
C THR A 186 19.58 -28.58 -36.21
N MET A 187 18.89 -29.01 -37.26
CA MET A 187 17.81 -28.24 -37.89
C MET A 187 16.52 -28.33 -37.07
N ILE A 188 15.87 -27.19 -36.84
CA ILE A 188 14.56 -27.14 -36.18
C ILE A 188 13.47 -27.44 -37.21
N TYR A 189 12.63 -28.40 -36.87
CA TYR A 189 11.40 -28.72 -37.59
C TYR A 189 10.21 -28.37 -36.68
N PRO A 190 9.46 -27.28 -36.94
CA PRO A 190 8.42 -26.81 -36.04
C PRO A 190 7.31 -27.83 -35.74
N ASP A 191 6.97 -28.68 -36.72
CA ASP A 191 5.93 -29.70 -36.58
C ASP A 191 6.48 -31.06 -36.11
N TYR A 192 7.78 -31.15 -35.81
CA TYR A 192 8.39 -32.38 -35.32
C TYR A 192 8.05 -32.57 -33.84
N ARG A 193 7.29 -33.64 -33.55
CA ARG A 193 6.89 -34.03 -32.19
C ARG A 193 6.21 -32.88 -31.44
N ARG A 194 6.82 -32.37 -30.37
CA ARG A 194 6.27 -31.33 -29.49
C ARG A 194 6.84 -29.94 -29.77
N ASN A 195 7.62 -29.78 -30.84
CA ASN A 195 8.27 -28.51 -31.14
C ASN A 195 7.30 -27.35 -31.30
N THR A 196 6.11 -27.55 -31.84
CA THR A 196 5.10 -26.48 -31.94
C THR A 196 4.79 -25.87 -30.57
N ALA A 197 4.62 -26.72 -29.55
CA ALA A 197 4.35 -26.27 -28.19
C ALA A 197 5.59 -25.63 -27.55
N GLU A 198 6.77 -26.25 -27.69
CA GLU A 198 8.01 -25.75 -27.07
C GLU A 198 8.49 -24.43 -27.69
N LEU A 199 8.40 -24.28 -29.01
CA LEU A 199 8.67 -23.02 -29.71
C LEU A 199 7.61 -21.97 -29.36
N GLY A 200 6.36 -22.38 -29.19
CA GLY A 200 5.26 -21.54 -28.75
C GLY A 200 5.47 -20.92 -27.36
N LYS A 201 6.15 -21.63 -26.43
CA LYS A 201 6.51 -21.08 -25.10
C LYS A 201 7.45 -19.87 -25.23
N ILE A 202 8.53 -20.02 -26.01
CA ILE A 202 9.50 -18.94 -26.23
C ILE A 202 8.82 -17.74 -26.91
N GLN A 203 8.02 -18.01 -27.94
CA GLN A 203 7.26 -16.97 -28.65
C GLN A 203 6.31 -16.23 -27.71
N SER A 204 5.56 -16.95 -26.88
CA SER A 204 4.65 -16.35 -25.89
C SER A 204 5.41 -15.47 -24.88
N SER A 205 6.59 -15.90 -24.41
CA SER A 205 7.43 -15.07 -23.54
C SER A 205 7.89 -13.79 -24.24
N ILE A 206 8.38 -13.87 -25.49
CA ILE A 206 8.79 -12.70 -26.28
C ILE A 206 7.60 -11.77 -26.54
N ASP A 207 6.46 -12.31 -26.96
CA ASP A 207 5.27 -11.53 -27.31
C ASP A 207 4.67 -10.84 -26.09
N SER A 208 4.76 -11.45 -24.90
CA SER A 208 4.23 -10.88 -23.66
C SER A 208 4.92 -9.56 -23.27
N VAL A 209 6.19 -9.37 -23.64
CA VAL A 209 6.94 -8.13 -23.38
C VAL A 209 6.99 -7.23 -24.61
N ARG A 210 7.08 -7.79 -25.82
CA ARG A 210 7.21 -7.02 -27.05
C ARG A 210 5.94 -6.24 -27.40
N ASN A 211 4.77 -6.79 -27.08
CA ASN A 211 3.50 -6.13 -27.37
C ASN A 211 3.18 -4.99 -26.40
N ASP A 212 4.00 -4.80 -25.37
CA ASP A 212 3.87 -3.69 -24.45
C ASP A 212 4.69 -2.49 -24.92
N VAL A 213 4.00 -1.38 -25.22
CA VAL A 213 4.62 -0.14 -25.75
C VAL A 213 5.58 0.53 -24.77
N ASP A 214 5.49 0.20 -23.47
CA ASP A 214 6.36 0.77 -22.45
C ASP A 214 7.66 -0.04 -22.27
N ILE A 215 7.80 -1.18 -22.96
CA ILE A 215 8.89 -2.13 -22.78
C ILE A 215 9.80 -2.17 -24.00
N THR A 216 11.11 -2.18 -23.77
CA THR A 216 12.13 -2.40 -24.81
C THR A 216 12.99 -3.60 -24.46
N ILE A 217 12.97 -4.64 -25.31
CA ILE A 217 13.84 -5.81 -25.14
C ILE A 217 15.29 -5.40 -25.40
N THR A 218 16.16 -5.61 -24.41
CA THR A 218 17.58 -5.25 -24.48
C THR A 218 18.46 -6.47 -24.76
N SER A 219 18.05 -7.68 -24.37
CA SER A 219 18.79 -8.91 -24.66
C SER A 219 17.89 -10.13 -24.69
N VAL A 220 18.19 -11.07 -25.60
CA VAL A 220 17.66 -12.44 -25.57
C VAL A 220 18.86 -13.38 -25.48
N TRP A 221 19.08 -13.98 -24.33
CA TRP A 221 20.13 -14.97 -24.12
C TRP A 221 19.55 -16.37 -24.26
N LEU A 222 20.25 -17.25 -24.98
CA LEU A 222 19.88 -18.64 -25.20
C LEU A 222 21.05 -19.55 -24.82
N LYS A 223 20.84 -20.58 -24.00
CA LYS A 223 21.85 -21.59 -23.68
C LYS A 223 21.34 -22.99 -23.93
N GLY A 224 21.95 -23.69 -24.89
CA GLY A 224 21.57 -25.07 -25.20
C GLY A 224 22.40 -26.10 -24.45
N TYR A 225 21.75 -27.20 -24.09
CA TYR A 225 22.33 -28.30 -23.35
C TYR A 225 22.21 -29.60 -24.14
N ALA A 226 23.21 -30.46 -24.03
CA ALA A 226 23.10 -31.86 -24.42
C ALA A 226 23.11 -32.76 -23.18
N SER A 227 22.59 -33.97 -23.35
CA SER A 227 22.65 -34.99 -22.32
C SER A 227 24.02 -35.72 -22.36
N PRO A 228 24.50 -36.24 -21.22
CA PRO A 228 25.81 -36.89 -21.12
C PRO A 228 25.76 -38.33 -21.64
N GLU A 229 25.55 -38.48 -22.95
CA GLU A 229 25.74 -39.74 -23.69
C GLU A 229 26.54 -39.53 -24.96
N GLY A 230 27.34 -40.53 -25.34
CA GLY A 230 28.22 -40.39 -26.51
C GLY A 230 29.50 -39.65 -26.15
N SER A 231 30.12 -39.01 -27.14
CA SER A 231 31.36 -38.26 -26.90
C SER A 231 31.07 -36.79 -26.61
N TYR A 232 31.81 -36.23 -25.65
CA TYR A 232 31.75 -34.83 -25.26
C TYR A 232 31.94 -33.88 -26.45
N ALA A 233 32.86 -34.23 -27.36
CA ALA A 233 33.10 -33.44 -28.58
C ALA A 233 31.84 -33.37 -29.47
N HIS A 234 31.13 -34.48 -29.62
CA HIS A 234 29.90 -34.54 -30.40
C HIS A 234 28.75 -33.80 -29.71
N ASN A 235 28.60 -33.98 -28.39
CA ASN A 235 27.62 -33.27 -27.58
C ASN A 235 27.81 -31.76 -27.63
N LYS A 236 29.07 -31.30 -27.63
CA LYS A 236 29.43 -29.89 -27.85
C LYS A 236 28.96 -29.37 -29.20
N GLU A 237 29.21 -30.11 -30.29
CA GLU A 237 28.76 -29.71 -31.63
C GLU A 237 27.24 -29.62 -31.72
N LEU A 238 26.53 -30.59 -31.14
CA LEU A 238 25.06 -30.59 -31.09
C LEU A 238 24.51 -29.41 -30.29
N ALA A 239 25.04 -29.15 -29.08
CA ALA A 239 24.60 -28.03 -28.24
C ALA A 239 24.78 -26.68 -28.95
N ILE A 240 25.95 -26.44 -29.57
CA ILE A 240 26.22 -25.23 -30.34
C ILE A 240 25.29 -25.12 -31.54
N GLY A 241 25.20 -26.19 -32.35
CA GLY A 241 24.43 -26.18 -33.60
C GLY A 241 22.93 -25.99 -33.38
N ARG A 242 22.37 -26.64 -32.36
CA ARG A 242 20.94 -26.54 -32.01
C ARG A 242 20.59 -25.15 -31.47
N THR A 243 21.43 -24.58 -30.62
CA THR A 243 21.23 -23.21 -30.10
C THR A 243 21.33 -22.19 -31.23
N ALA A 244 22.28 -22.36 -32.15
CA ALA A 244 22.40 -21.50 -33.34
C ALA A 244 21.18 -21.62 -34.27
N ALA A 245 20.61 -22.81 -34.43
CA ALA A 245 19.38 -23.00 -35.19
C ALA A 245 18.18 -22.30 -34.54
N LEU A 246 18.08 -22.34 -33.21
CA LEU A 246 17.05 -21.61 -32.48
C LEU A 246 17.21 -20.08 -32.61
N LYS A 247 18.44 -19.55 -32.47
CA LYS A 247 18.72 -18.13 -32.73
C LYS A 247 18.20 -17.71 -34.11
N ARG A 248 18.52 -18.49 -35.16
CA ARG A 248 18.05 -18.21 -36.53
C ARG A 248 16.53 -18.27 -36.65
N TYR A 249 15.89 -19.26 -36.03
CA TYR A 249 14.44 -19.39 -36.03
C TYR A 249 13.76 -18.17 -35.41
N ILE A 250 14.23 -17.71 -34.24
CA ILE A 250 13.71 -16.52 -33.56
C ILE A 250 13.96 -15.25 -34.41
N GLN A 251 15.13 -15.11 -35.04
CA GLN A 251 15.45 -13.96 -35.92
C GLN A 251 14.57 -13.89 -37.18
N GLN A 252 14.02 -15.03 -37.65
CA GLN A 252 13.09 -15.04 -38.77
C GLN A 252 11.70 -14.56 -38.38
N LEU A 253 11.26 -14.88 -37.15
CA LEU A 253 9.96 -14.45 -36.61
C LEU A 253 9.98 -12.99 -36.16
N TYR A 254 11.10 -12.57 -35.60
CA TYR A 254 11.20 -11.30 -34.90
C TYR A 254 12.36 -10.47 -35.43
N ARG A 255 12.05 -9.25 -35.87
CA ARG A 255 13.07 -8.22 -36.12
C ARG A 255 13.40 -7.51 -34.81
N PHE A 256 14.65 -7.61 -34.38
CA PHE A 256 15.21 -6.83 -33.28
C PHE A 256 16.13 -5.74 -33.83
N GLU A 257 16.29 -4.65 -33.09
CA GLU A 257 17.27 -3.62 -33.42
C GLU A 257 18.66 -4.04 -32.91
N GLY A 258 19.62 -4.26 -33.82
CA GLY A 258 20.96 -4.74 -33.46
C GLY A 258 21.03 -6.24 -33.17
N ASP A 259 22.19 -6.72 -32.66
CA ASP A 259 22.39 -8.11 -32.28
C ASP A 259 21.98 -8.34 -30.81
N VAL A 260 20.66 -8.37 -30.59
CA VAL A 260 20.05 -8.55 -29.26
C VAL A 260 20.17 -10.00 -28.77
N ILE A 261 20.31 -10.97 -29.69
CA ILE A 261 20.30 -12.39 -29.35
C ILE A 261 21.72 -12.90 -29.13
N SER A 262 22.04 -13.36 -27.93
CA SER A 262 23.30 -14.03 -27.60
C SER A 262 23.07 -15.52 -27.36
N THR A 263 24.09 -16.33 -27.62
CA THR A 263 24.04 -17.79 -27.47
C THR A 263 25.19 -18.28 -26.64
N ASP A 264 24.90 -19.22 -25.74
CA ASP A 264 25.85 -19.99 -24.96
C ASP A 264 25.54 -21.48 -25.09
N TYR A 265 26.42 -22.36 -24.57
CA TYR A 265 26.21 -23.79 -24.63
C TYR A 265 26.80 -24.51 -23.43
N GLU A 266 26.16 -25.60 -23.03
CA GLU A 266 26.70 -26.61 -22.16
C GLU A 266 26.78 -27.92 -22.95
N PRO A 267 27.98 -28.47 -23.21
CA PRO A 267 28.09 -29.73 -23.92
C PRO A 267 27.32 -30.85 -23.22
N GLU A 268 27.37 -30.93 -21.90
CA GLU A 268 26.72 -32.01 -21.13
C GLU A 268 26.12 -31.49 -19.83
N ASP A 269 24.81 -31.63 -19.66
CA ASP A 269 24.07 -31.18 -18.48
C ASP A 269 24.25 -32.13 -17.28
N TRP A 270 25.47 -32.16 -16.75
CA TRP A 270 25.82 -32.91 -15.55
C TRP A 270 25.09 -32.39 -14.30
N ALA A 271 24.80 -31.09 -14.25
CA ALA A 271 24.05 -30.46 -13.15
C ALA A 271 22.58 -30.92 -13.14
N GLY A 272 21.93 -30.93 -14.30
CA GLY A 272 20.58 -31.46 -14.48
C GLY A 272 20.52 -32.97 -14.19
N LEU A 273 21.52 -33.73 -14.65
CA LEU A 273 21.61 -35.17 -14.32
C LEU A 273 21.72 -35.39 -12.81
N ARG A 274 22.60 -34.63 -12.14
CA ARG A 274 22.75 -34.67 -10.68
C ARG A 274 21.42 -34.42 -9.98
N TYR A 275 20.74 -33.33 -10.34
CA TYR A 275 19.46 -32.93 -9.75
C TYR A 275 18.39 -34.01 -9.91
N TYR A 276 18.33 -34.64 -11.08
CA TYR A 276 17.41 -35.75 -11.34
C TYR A 276 17.73 -36.98 -10.49
N VAL A 277 19.00 -37.40 -10.46
CA VAL A 277 19.43 -38.60 -9.71
C VAL A 277 19.16 -38.42 -8.22
N GLU A 278 19.44 -37.26 -7.64
CA GLU A 278 19.16 -36.94 -6.23
C GLU A 278 17.70 -37.21 -5.83
N ARG A 279 16.75 -36.92 -6.74
CA ARG A 279 15.30 -37.08 -6.53
C ARG A 279 14.74 -38.43 -6.98
N SER A 280 15.60 -39.30 -7.49
CA SER A 280 15.20 -40.61 -8.01
C SER A 280 15.20 -41.71 -6.94
N ASN A 281 14.58 -42.83 -7.27
CA ASN A 281 14.61 -44.07 -6.49
C ASN A 281 15.59 -45.10 -7.08
N LEU A 282 16.66 -44.65 -7.73
CA LEU A 282 17.70 -45.53 -8.27
C LEU A 282 18.40 -46.29 -7.14
N ALA A 283 18.70 -47.57 -7.36
CA ALA A 283 19.32 -48.43 -6.35
C ALA A 283 20.70 -47.90 -5.92
N HIS A 284 21.54 -47.54 -6.90
CA HIS A 284 22.89 -47.01 -6.68
C HIS A 284 22.96 -45.48 -6.78
N ARG A 285 21.94 -44.79 -6.24
CA ARG A 285 21.82 -43.33 -6.36
C ARG A 285 23.03 -42.57 -5.81
N ALA A 286 23.50 -42.93 -4.61
CA ALA A 286 24.56 -42.20 -3.92
C ALA A 286 25.92 -42.38 -4.64
N GLU A 287 26.15 -43.57 -5.18
CA GLU A 287 27.34 -43.92 -5.93
C GLU A 287 27.38 -43.19 -7.27
N ILE A 288 26.25 -43.14 -7.99
CA ILE A 288 26.13 -42.38 -9.25
C ILE A 288 26.35 -40.88 -8.99
N ILE A 289 25.77 -40.31 -7.92
CA ILE A 289 26.01 -38.93 -7.48
C ILE A 289 27.51 -38.68 -7.24
N THR A 290 28.19 -39.62 -6.57
CA THR A 290 29.63 -39.52 -6.29
C THR A 290 30.45 -39.51 -7.59
N LEU A 291 30.04 -40.27 -8.60
CA LEU A 291 30.67 -40.22 -9.92
C LEU A 291 30.41 -38.90 -10.64
N ILE A 292 29.20 -38.35 -10.52
CA ILE A 292 28.86 -37.05 -11.12
C ILE A 292 29.66 -35.91 -10.50
N ASP A 293 29.86 -35.91 -9.18
CA ASP A 293 30.65 -34.90 -8.46
C ASP A 293 32.18 -35.11 -8.57
N GLY A 294 32.59 -36.24 -9.11
CA GLY A 294 34.00 -36.60 -9.21
C GLY A 294 34.76 -35.83 -10.29
N ASN A 295 36.08 -35.90 -10.23
CA ASN A 295 36.99 -35.22 -11.16
C ASN A 295 37.31 -36.04 -12.42
N LEU A 296 36.45 -36.99 -12.80
CA LEU A 296 36.62 -37.72 -14.05
C LEU A 296 36.29 -36.80 -15.22
N GLU A 297 37.09 -36.92 -16.29
CA GLU A 297 36.78 -36.34 -17.60
C GLU A 297 35.38 -36.79 -18.06
N PRO A 298 34.62 -35.96 -18.79
CA PRO A 298 33.21 -36.22 -19.07
C PRO A 298 32.93 -37.58 -19.73
N ASP A 299 33.66 -37.94 -20.78
CA ASP A 299 33.52 -39.26 -21.43
C ASP A 299 33.86 -40.41 -20.48
N ALA A 300 34.93 -40.28 -19.68
CA ALA A 300 35.32 -41.31 -18.72
C ALA A 300 34.27 -41.49 -17.61
N ARG A 301 33.58 -40.41 -17.25
CA ARG A 301 32.50 -40.39 -16.28
C ARG A 301 31.26 -41.11 -16.82
N GLU A 302 30.81 -40.77 -18.05
CA GLU A 302 29.70 -41.46 -18.75
C GLU A 302 29.98 -42.95 -18.85
N TRP A 303 31.17 -43.32 -19.34
CA TRP A 303 31.56 -44.72 -19.50
C TRP A 303 31.58 -45.50 -18.19
N LYS A 304 32.04 -44.86 -17.11
CA LYS A 304 32.08 -45.50 -15.79
C LYS A 304 30.67 -45.75 -15.26
N ILE A 305 29.77 -44.78 -15.37
CA ILE A 305 28.36 -44.96 -14.97
C ILE A 305 27.72 -46.08 -15.81
N LYS A 306 27.93 -46.06 -17.12
CA LYS A 306 27.39 -47.05 -18.06
C LYS A 306 27.87 -48.48 -17.81
N ARG A 307 29.16 -48.64 -17.48
CA ARG A 307 29.78 -49.95 -17.21
C ARG A 307 29.41 -50.49 -15.84
N ASP A 308 29.50 -49.65 -14.81
CA ASP A 308 29.34 -50.07 -13.42
C ASP A 308 27.85 -50.18 -13.03
N TYR A 309 26.96 -49.40 -13.67
CA TYR A 309 25.52 -49.35 -13.39
C TYR A 309 24.64 -49.43 -14.67
N PRO A 310 24.69 -50.54 -15.43
CA PRO A 310 24.05 -50.63 -16.75
C PRO A 310 22.51 -50.55 -16.72
N MET A 311 21.87 -51.02 -15.64
CA MET A 311 20.40 -50.95 -15.50
C MET A 311 19.95 -49.51 -15.26
N GLU A 312 20.61 -48.81 -14.34
CA GLU A 312 20.36 -47.40 -14.04
C GLU A 312 20.71 -46.51 -15.23
N TYR A 313 21.81 -46.79 -15.92
CA TYR A 313 22.17 -46.07 -17.14
C TYR A 313 21.08 -46.21 -18.22
N SER A 314 20.56 -47.43 -18.43
CA SER A 314 19.45 -47.64 -19.38
C SER A 314 18.19 -46.89 -18.96
N PHE A 315 17.87 -46.87 -17.66
CA PHE A 315 16.76 -46.09 -17.12
C PHE A 315 16.94 -44.59 -17.35
N LEU A 316 18.13 -44.04 -17.04
CA LEU A 316 18.47 -42.64 -17.22
C LEU A 316 18.39 -42.24 -18.70
N LEU A 317 18.91 -43.08 -19.60
CA LEU A 317 18.86 -42.85 -21.05
C LEU A 317 17.42 -42.72 -21.57
N GLN A 318 16.47 -43.47 -20.99
CA GLN A 318 15.06 -43.44 -21.40
C GLN A 318 14.25 -42.34 -20.73
N ASN A 319 14.51 -42.06 -19.45
CA ASN A 319 13.60 -41.27 -18.60
C ASN A 319 14.17 -39.93 -18.14
N CYS A 320 15.49 -39.73 -18.23
CA CYS A 320 16.18 -38.53 -17.77
C CYS A 320 16.83 -37.77 -18.95
N TYR A 321 17.68 -38.44 -19.72
CA TYR A 321 18.51 -37.81 -20.75
C TYR A 321 17.72 -37.02 -21.80
N PRO A 322 16.53 -37.45 -22.26
CA PRO A 322 15.73 -36.63 -23.16
C PRO A 322 15.35 -35.25 -22.58
N ALA A 323 15.17 -35.15 -21.26
CA ALA A 323 14.87 -33.87 -20.59
C ALA A 323 16.12 -33.01 -20.35
N LEU A 324 17.33 -33.59 -20.38
CA LEU A 324 18.58 -32.82 -20.29
C LEU A 324 18.94 -32.13 -21.61
N ARG A 325 18.24 -32.45 -22.70
CA ARG A 325 18.36 -31.79 -24.01
C ARG A 325 17.40 -30.62 -24.10
N HIS A 326 17.77 -29.51 -23.49
CA HIS A 326 16.93 -28.32 -23.43
C HIS A 326 17.69 -27.07 -23.83
N THR A 327 16.96 -25.98 -24.05
CA THR A 327 17.52 -24.64 -24.19
C THR A 327 16.88 -23.73 -23.16
N ASP A 328 17.71 -23.21 -22.27
CA ASP A 328 17.32 -22.12 -21.37
C ASP A 328 17.34 -20.81 -22.14
N TYR A 329 16.41 -19.92 -21.81
CA TYR A 329 16.36 -18.58 -22.36
C TYR A 329 16.10 -17.53 -21.29
N ARG A 330 16.67 -16.35 -21.51
CA ARG A 330 16.43 -15.16 -20.69
C ARG A 330 16.21 -13.95 -21.57
N ILE A 331 15.08 -13.29 -21.41
CA ILE A 331 14.69 -12.08 -22.14
C ILE A 331 14.80 -10.92 -21.17
N ALA A 332 15.87 -10.14 -21.27
CA ALA A 332 16.05 -8.93 -20.48
C ALA A 332 15.44 -7.74 -21.20
N TYR A 333 14.76 -6.86 -20.46
CA TYR A 333 14.10 -5.69 -20.99
C TYR A 333 14.17 -4.50 -20.02
N THR A 334 13.95 -3.31 -20.57
CA THR A 334 13.78 -2.08 -19.81
C THR A 334 12.34 -1.60 -19.90
N ILE A 335 11.86 -0.97 -18.84
CA ILE A 335 10.54 -0.33 -18.78
C ILE A 335 10.78 1.17 -18.78
N ARG A 336 10.11 1.92 -19.68
CA ARG A 336 10.28 3.37 -19.70
C ARG A 336 9.88 4.00 -18.37
N SER A 337 10.50 5.12 -18.04
CA SER A 337 10.05 5.95 -16.93
C SER A 337 8.84 6.79 -17.32
N TYR A 338 7.99 7.05 -16.33
CA TYR A 338 6.79 7.86 -16.41
C TYR A 338 7.05 9.18 -15.67
N SER A 339 6.74 10.30 -16.30
CA SER A 339 6.92 11.64 -15.70
C SER A 339 5.64 12.45 -15.60
N ASP A 340 4.62 12.09 -16.40
CA ASP A 340 3.30 12.69 -16.33
C ASP A 340 2.50 12.03 -15.20
N VAL A 341 2.01 12.83 -14.26
CA VAL A 341 1.43 12.28 -13.02
C VAL A 341 0.08 11.60 -13.25
N GLU A 342 -0.73 12.08 -14.20
CA GLU A 342 -2.00 11.44 -14.55
C GLU A 342 -1.78 10.07 -15.22
N GLU A 343 -0.75 9.96 -16.05
CA GLU A 343 -0.29 8.68 -16.54
C GLU A 343 0.18 7.75 -15.41
N ILE A 344 0.99 8.24 -14.47
CA ILE A 344 1.45 7.44 -13.32
C ILE A 344 0.27 6.91 -12.52
N LYS A 345 -0.73 7.76 -12.21
CA LYS A 345 -1.95 7.36 -11.49
C LYS A 345 -2.70 6.24 -12.23
N ARG A 346 -2.85 6.35 -13.56
CA ARG A 346 -3.48 5.29 -14.37
C ARG A 346 -2.68 3.98 -14.30
N ILE A 347 -1.36 4.04 -14.48
CA ILE A 347 -0.50 2.86 -14.41
C ILE A 347 -0.49 2.25 -13.01
N MET A 348 -0.54 3.05 -11.94
CA MET A 348 -0.67 2.57 -10.56
C MET A 348 -1.91 1.69 -10.37
N CYS A 349 -3.05 2.10 -10.94
CA CYS A 349 -4.29 1.33 -10.84
C CYS A 349 -4.28 0.06 -11.69
N GLU A 350 -3.71 0.12 -12.90
CA GLU A 350 -3.79 -0.97 -13.88
C GLU A 350 -2.63 -1.98 -13.77
N ARG A 351 -1.41 -1.47 -13.59
CA ARG A 351 -0.13 -2.21 -13.67
C ARG A 351 0.94 -1.61 -12.73
N PRO A 352 0.70 -1.57 -11.41
CA PRO A 352 1.60 -0.91 -10.44
C PRO A 352 3.02 -1.46 -10.44
N GLN A 353 3.23 -2.70 -10.87
CA GLN A 353 4.55 -3.34 -10.99
C GLN A 353 5.47 -2.66 -12.02
N LYS A 354 4.92 -1.81 -12.90
CA LYS A 354 5.73 -1.03 -13.85
C LYS A 354 6.31 0.24 -13.24
N LEU A 355 5.82 0.65 -12.07
CA LEU A 355 6.23 1.88 -11.43
C LEU A 355 7.44 1.64 -10.53
N ASP A 356 8.37 2.59 -10.54
CA ASP A 356 9.39 2.70 -9.50
C ASP A 356 8.88 3.54 -8.31
N LEU A 357 9.64 3.52 -7.21
CA LEU A 357 9.29 4.24 -5.99
C LEU A 357 9.23 5.76 -6.16
N ASN A 358 10.05 6.33 -7.06
CA ASN A 358 9.99 7.78 -7.31
C ASN A 358 8.71 8.15 -8.06
N GLU A 359 8.25 7.32 -8.99
CA GLU A 359 6.97 7.50 -9.69
C GLU A 359 5.79 7.41 -8.71
N PHE A 360 5.78 6.43 -7.79
CA PHE A 360 4.81 6.42 -6.68
C PHE A 360 4.88 7.71 -5.85
N TYR A 361 6.09 8.17 -5.51
CA TYR A 361 6.24 9.42 -4.76
C TYR A 361 5.66 10.62 -5.52
N LEU A 362 5.90 10.74 -6.82
CA LEU A 362 5.34 11.81 -7.66
C LEU A 362 3.80 11.76 -7.67
N ALA A 363 3.20 10.56 -7.76
CA ALA A 363 1.74 10.41 -7.68
C ALA A 363 1.18 10.85 -6.32
N ALA A 364 1.89 10.55 -5.22
CA ALA A 364 1.47 10.97 -3.89
C ALA A 364 1.42 12.50 -3.73
N GLN A 365 2.25 13.26 -4.45
CA GLN A 365 2.30 14.73 -4.35
C GLN A 365 1.03 15.43 -4.83
N GLU A 366 0.16 14.74 -5.58
CA GLU A 366 -1.13 15.25 -6.04
C GLU A 366 -2.24 15.13 -4.99
N TYR A 367 -1.99 14.41 -3.91
CA TYR A 367 -2.95 14.18 -2.84
C TYR A 367 -2.51 14.87 -1.56
N GLU A 368 -3.47 15.33 -0.77
CA GLU A 368 -3.18 15.93 0.52
C GLU A 368 -2.76 14.85 1.54
N PRO A 369 -1.66 15.04 2.31
CA PRO A 369 -1.25 14.09 3.33
C PRO A 369 -2.32 13.79 4.38
N GLY A 370 -2.85 12.58 4.35
CA GLY A 370 -3.89 12.09 5.25
C GLY A 370 -5.23 11.77 4.60
N THR A 371 -5.37 11.97 3.29
CA THR A 371 -6.49 11.38 2.54
C THR A 371 -6.26 9.89 2.29
N ASP A 372 -7.32 9.19 1.90
CA ASP A 372 -7.26 7.77 1.57
C ASP A 372 -6.42 7.53 0.32
N GLU A 373 -6.52 8.41 -0.69
CA GLU A 373 -5.76 8.34 -1.93
C GLU A 373 -4.26 8.49 -1.69
N PHE A 374 -3.86 9.46 -0.85
CA PHE A 374 -2.46 9.64 -0.47
C PHE A 374 -1.90 8.38 0.21
N THR A 375 -2.72 7.73 1.04
CA THR A 375 -2.32 6.52 1.77
C THR A 375 -2.21 5.31 0.83
N GLU A 376 -3.17 5.16 -0.10
CA GLU A 376 -3.20 4.08 -1.08
C GLU A 376 -1.94 4.04 -1.95
N VAL A 377 -1.40 5.21 -2.32
CA VAL A 377 -0.15 5.30 -3.11
C VAL A 377 1.00 4.61 -2.38
N PHE A 378 1.23 4.94 -1.10
CA PHE A 378 2.32 4.34 -0.34
C PHE A 378 2.05 2.89 0.09
N GLU A 379 0.81 2.52 0.35
CA GLU A 379 0.42 1.12 0.59
C GLU A 379 0.65 0.26 -0.67
N THR A 380 0.41 0.80 -1.86
CA THR A 380 0.72 0.12 -3.12
C THR A 380 2.21 0.05 -3.37
N ALA A 381 2.96 1.14 -3.11
CA ALA A 381 4.41 1.15 -3.23
C ALA A 381 5.07 0.08 -2.35
N VAL A 382 4.73 -0.01 -1.06
CA VAL A 382 5.31 -1.02 -0.16
C VAL A 382 4.86 -2.45 -0.51
N ARG A 383 3.72 -2.62 -1.18
CA ARG A 383 3.30 -3.93 -1.69
C ARG A 383 4.13 -4.38 -2.90
N MET A 384 4.54 -3.44 -3.76
CA MET A 384 5.43 -3.72 -4.90
C MET A 384 6.90 -3.87 -4.46
N PHE A 385 7.31 -3.15 -3.42
CA PHE A 385 8.68 -3.13 -2.90
C PHE A 385 8.71 -3.46 -1.40
N PRO A 386 8.35 -4.70 -0.99
CA PRO A 386 8.12 -5.06 0.41
C PRO A 386 9.34 -5.00 1.32
N ASP A 387 10.55 -5.03 0.74
CA ASP A 387 11.82 -5.02 1.48
C ASP A 387 12.63 -3.73 1.25
N ASP A 388 12.08 -2.76 0.51
CA ASP A 388 12.72 -1.44 0.34
C ASP A 388 12.50 -0.57 1.58
N THR A 389 13.58 0.06 2.08
CA THR A 389 13.56 0.80 3.34
C THR A 389 12.78 2.10 3.24
N ILE A 390 12.83 2.80 2.09
CA ILE A 390 12.12 4.05 1.85
C ILE A 390 10.63 3.80 1.64
N ALA A 391 10.27 2.75 0.89
CA ALA A 391 8.88 2.33 0.71
C ALA A 391 8.22 2.02 2.05
N ASN A 392 8.92 1.27 2.91
CA ASN A 392 8.46 0.96 4.27
C ASN A 392 8.37 2.20 5.16
N LEU A 393 9.35 3.11 5.12
CA LEU A 393 9.31 4.37 5.87
C LEU A 393 8.09 5.23 5.48
N ASN A 394 7.87 5.45 4.19
CA ASN A 394 6.77 6.28 3.71
C ASN A 394 5.40 5.64 4.00
N ALA A 395 5.27 4.32 3.81
CA ALA A 395 4.06 3.59 4.19
C ALA A 395 3.80 3.62 5.70
N ALA A 396 4.84 3.61 6.53
CA ALA A 396 4.67 3.77 7.97
C ALA A 396 4.11 5.15 8.34
N ASN A 397 4.62 6.21 7.72
CA ASN A 397 4.13 7.56 7.93
C ASN A 397 2.67 7.70 7.48
N ALA A 398 2.32 7.20 6.29
CA ALA A 398 0.94 7.20 5.82
C ALA A 398 0.01 6.44 6.77
N ALA A 399 0.42 5.26 7.25
CA ALA A 399 -0.33 4.48 8.24
C ALA A 399 -0.50 5.22 9.58
N MET A 400 0.54 5.90 10.09
CA MET A 400 0.45 6.71 11.31
C MET A 400 -0.54 7.86 11.16
N ARG A 401 -0.57 8.51 10.00
CA ARG A 401 -1.51 9.60 9.69
C ARG A 401 -2.96 9.13 9.76
N ARG A 402 -3.24 7.92 9.27
CA ARG A 402 -4.55 7.27 9.32
C ARG A 402 -4.88 6.59 10.66
N GLY A 403 -4.00 6.72 11.65
CA GLY A 403 -4.18 6.12 12.99
C GLY A 403 -3.87 4.62 13.07
N ASP A 404 -3.41 3.97 11.99
CA ASP A 404 -3.01 2.56 12.00
C ASP A 404 -1.58 2.41 12.53
N LEU A 405 -1.45 2.53 13.85
CA LEU A 405 -0.18 2.42 14.55
C LEU A 405 0.40 0.99 14.49
N THR A 406 -0.42 -0.01 14.21
CA THR A 406 0.01 -1.41 14.11
C THR A 406 0.75 -1.64 12.81
N SER A 407 0.16 -1.23 11.68
CA SER A 407 0.84 -1.29 10.38
C SER A 407 2.06 -0.38 10.35
N ALA A 408 1.96 0.83 10.91
CA ALA A 408 3.11 1.73 11.03
C ALA A 408 4.31 1.08 11.72
N LYS A 409 4.08 0.42 12.87
CA LYS A 409 5.13 -0.31 13.59
C LYS A 409 5.74 -1.44 12.75
N ARG A 410 4.90 -2.18 12.02
CA ARG A 410 5.37 -3.29 11.15
C ARG A 410 6.25 -2.77 10.01
N TYR A 411 5.84 -1.68 9.36
CA TYR A 411 6.63 -1.08 8.28
C TYR A 411 7.95 -0.47 8.81
N LEU A 412 7.94 0.24 9.95
CA LEU A 412 9.17 0.77 10.56
C LEU A 412 10.17 -0.30 11.00
N ALA A 413 9.73 -1.54 11.21
CA ALA A 413 10.64 -2.66 11.49
C ALA A 413 11.46 -3.08 10.27
N LYS A 414 11.04 -2.68 9.06
CA LYS A 414 11.74 -2.89 7.78
C LYS A 414 12.40 -1.63 7.23
N ALA A 415 12.18 -0.47 7.86
CA ALA A 415 12.91 0.76 7.53
C ALA A 415 14.34 0.69 8.08
N ASP A 416 15.25 1.47 7.48
CA ASP A 416 16.64 1.60 7.92
C ASP A 416 16.78 2.49 9.16
N ASP A 417 18.01 2.89 9.47
CA ASP A 417 18.35 3.80 10.57
C ASP A 417 18.71 5.21 10.05
N SER A 418 18.13 5.63 8.92
CA SER A 418 18.22 7.01 8.44
C SER A 418 17.65 8.00 9.48
N PRO A 419 18.09 9.28 9.47
CA PRO A 419 17.55 10.30 10.37
C PRO A 419 16.01 10.37 10.34
N GLU A 420 15.42 10.23 9.15
CA GLU A 420 13.98 10.23 8.90
C GLU A 420 13.28 8.98 9.46
N ALA A 421 13.88 7.80 9.33
CA ALA A 421 13.34 6.57 9.91
C ALA A 421 13.41 6.58 11.45
N VAL A 422 14.52 7.06 12.03
CA VAL A 422 14.65 7.27 13.48
C VAL A 422 13.62 8.28 13.97
N TYR A 423 13.43 9.39 13.24
CA TYR A 423 12.39 10.36 13.55
C TYR A 423 10.99 9.76 13.49
N ALA A 424 10.67 8.97 12.47
CA ALA A 424 9.37 8.30 12.35
C ALA A 424 9.10 7.32 13.50
N ARG A 425 10.13 6.66 14.06
CA ARG A 425 10.01 5.87 15.31
C ARG A 425 9.68 6.76 16.51
N GLY A 426 10.28 7.96 16.59
CA GLY A 426 9.93 8.98 17.59
C GLY A 426 8.48 9.49 17.44
N ALA A 427 8.05 9.75 16.21
CA ALA A 427 6.68 10.12 15.90
C ALA A 427 5.68 9.03 16.30
N LEU A 428 5.96 7.77 15.99
CA LEU A 428 5.15 6.62 16.43
C LEU A 428 5.05 6.56 17.96
N ALA A 429 6.17 6.77 18.67
CA ALA A 429 6.19 6.77 20.12
C ALA A 429 5.32 7.92 20.71
N ILE A 430 5.33 9.12 20.11
CA ILE A 430 4.39 10.20 20.47
C ILE A 430 2.94 9.74 20.30
N ARG A 431 2.63 9.12 19.16
CA ARG A 431 1.27 8.61 18.87
C ARG A 431 0.84 7.50 19.83
N GLN A 432 1.79 6.74 20.36
CA GLN A 432 1.57 5.70 21.38
C GLN A 432 1.61 6.25 22.83
N LYS A 433 1.83 7.55 23.01
CA LYS A 433 2.03 8.22 24.31
C LYS A 433 3.25 7.71 25.09
N ASP A 434 4.20 7.04 24.43
CA ASP A 434 5.50 6.64 24.99
C ASP A 434 6.50 7.78 24.82
N TYR A 435 6.36 8.80 25.68
CA TYR A 435 7.12 10.04 25.56
C TYR A 435 8.61 9.88 25.89
N ASP A 436 8.99 8.85 26.66
CA ASP A 436 10.39 8.60 26.98
C ASP A 436 11.12 8.02 25.77
N SER A 437 10.50 7.05 25.09
CA SER A 437 11.01 6.57 23.80
C SER A 437 10.98 7.66 22.74
N ALA A 438 9.92 8.48 22.69
CA ALA A 438 9.82 9.59 21.75
C ALA A 438 11.01 10.56 21.88
N ARG A 439 11.33 11.01 23.11
CA ARG A 439 12.47 11.90 23.35
C ARG A 439 13.80 11.27 22.96
N ARG A 440 13.99 9.97 23.24
CA ARG A 440 15.21 9.28 22.85
C ARG A 440 15.40 9.31 21.33
N TYR A 441 14.37 8.88 20.58
CA TYR A 441 14.41 8.86 19.11
C TYR A 441 14.52 10.26 18.50
N LEU A 442 13.80 11.25 19.03
CA LEU A 442 13.88 12.64 18.51
C LEU A 442 15.27 13.25 18.75
N ASN A 443 15.89 13.03 19.92
CA ASN A 443 17.25 13.50 20.15
C ASN A 443 18.26 12.78 19.26
N GLU A 444 18.07 11.48 19.02
CA GLU A 444 18.90 10.70 18.10
C GLU A 444 18.78 11.23 16.66
N ALA A 445 17.57 11.37 16.12
CA ALA A 445 17.33 11.93 14.79
C ALA A 445 17.89 13.36 14.65
N LYS A 446 17.75 14.18 15.70
CA LYS A 446 18.36 15.53 15.75
C LYS A 446 19.88 15.46 15.69
N SER A 447 20.51 14.52 16.40
CA SER A 447 21.96 14.32 16.38
C SER A 447 22.49 13.82 15.03
N LEU A 448 21.64 13.11 14.28
CA LEU A 448 21.88 12.69 12.91
C LEU A 448 21.63 13.81 11.87
N GLY A 449 21.20 15.00 12.31
CA GLY A 449 21.07 16.19 11.47
C GLY A 449 19.65 16.52 10.98
N LEU A 450 18.61 15.81 11.45
CA LEU A 450 17.23 16.14 11.05
C LEU A 450 16.68 17.32 11.85
N GLU A 451 16.55 18.48 11.21
CA GLU A 451 16.05 19.72 11.83
C GLU A 451 14.64 19.56 12.43
N GLN A 452 13.76 18.85 11.71
CA GLN A 452 12.39 18.58 12.13
C GLN A 452 12.32 17.93 13.52
N ALA A 453 13.27 17.06 13.85
CA ALA A 453 13.32 16.39 15.15
C ALA A 453 13.50 17.39 16.30
N GLY A 454 14.25 18.47 16.09
CA GLY A 454 14.41 19.55 17.07
C GLY A 454 13.12 20.34 17.28
N ILE A 455 12.43 20.68 16.19
CA ILE A 455 11.14 21.40 16.21
C ILE A 455 10.09 20.58 16.97
N THR A 456 9.96 19.30 16.62
CA THR A 456 9.00 18.38 17.26
C THR A 456 9.31 18.18 18.75
N LEU A 457 10.59 18.12 19.13
CA LEU A 457 10.99 18.05 20.54
C LEU A 457 10.52 19.29 21.32
N GLU A 458 10.71 20.49 20.77
CA GLU A 458 10.23 21.73 21.41
C GLU A 458 8.70 21.78 21.51
N GLN A 459 7.99 21.37 20.48
CA GLN A 459 6.53 21.29 20.48
C GLN A 459 6.03 20.30 21.52
N LEU A 460 6.66 19.12 21.63
CA LEU A 460 6.32 18.10 22.61
C LEU A 460 6.46 18.61 24.06
N GLU A 461 7.50 19.40 24.34
CA GLU A 461 7.71 20.00 25.66
C GLU A 461 6.75 21.16 25.96
N LYS A 462 6.33 21.92 24.93
CA LYS A 462 5.34 23.00 25.08
C LYS A 462 3.92 22.47 25.28
N GLY A 463 3.51 21.43 24.54
CA GLY A 463 2.17 20.84 24.64
C GLY A 463 1.88 20.09 25.94
N ARG A 464 2.86 19.99 26.85
CA ARG A 464 2.71 19.47 28.23
C ARG A 464 2.56 20.55 29.30
N ARG A 465 2.67 21.84 28.93
CA ARG A 465 2.35 22.97 29.81
C ARG A 465 0.91 23.38 29.60
#